data_AF-A0A943TGV3-F1
#
_entry.id   AF-A0A943TGV3-F1
#
_cell.length_a   1.000
_cell.length_b   1.000
_cell.length_c   1.000
_cell.angle_alpha   90.00
_cell.angle_beta   90.00
_cell.angle_gamma   90.00
#
_symmetry.space_group_name_H-M   'P 1'
#
loop_
_entity.id
_entity.type
_entity.pdbx_description
1 polymer ?
#
loop_
_entity_poly.entity_id
_entity_poly.type
_entity_poly.pdbx_seq_one_letter_code
_entity_poly.pdbx_strand_id
1 'polypeptide(L)'
;MKAEILKMLRETDGYVSGQELCNYFGVSRTAVWKAINQLKEMGYEIEAVQNKGYHLLSVPDVINDVELESIRKTKWAGCEIHYFDTIDSTNTKAKELAESGHP
;
A
#
# COMPACT_ATOMS: atom_id res chain seq x y z
N MET A 1 5.48 -5.09 -1.86
CA MET A 1 6.29 -3.98 -2.43
C MET A 1 5.49 -2.68 -2.58
N LYS A 2 4.37 -2.64 -3.31
CA LYS A 2 3.56 -1.41 -3.46
C LYS A 2 3.12 -0.80 -2.13
N ALA A 3 2.57 -1.62 -1.22
CA ALA A 3 2.13 -1.17 0.10
C ALA A 3 3.29 -0.55 0.92
N GLU A 4 4.46 -1.19 0.86
CA GLU A 4 5.65 -0.70 1.55
C GLU A 4 6.20 0.60 0.92
N ILE A 5 6.20 0.72 -0.41
CA ILE A 5 6.53 1.99 -1.09
C ILE A 5 5.57 3.10 -0.65
N LEU A 6 4.26 2.82 -0.69
CA LEU A 6 3.23 3.79 -0.28
C LEU A 6 3.41 4.20 1.19
N LYS A 7 3.72 3.24 2.07
CA LYS A 7 4.03 3.49 3.48
C LYS A 7 5.25 4.41 3.63
N MET A 8 6.36 4.12 2.94
CA MET A 8 7.56 4.98 2.98
C MET A 8 7.26 6.41 2.51
N LEU A 9 6.51 6.57 1.42
CA LEU A 9 6.11 7.89 0.92
C LEU A 9 5.19 8.65 1.90
N ARG A 10 4.34 7.93 2.64
CA ARG A 10 3.42 8.50 3.63
C ARG A 10 4.11 8.87 4.95
N GLU A 11 5.07 8.07 5.39
CA GLU A 11 5.81 8.29 6.64
C GLU A 11 6.92 9.35 6.48
N THR A 12 7.33 9.64 5.24
CA THR A 12 8.33 10.68 4.95
C THR A 12 7.65 12.03 4.73
N ASP A 13 8.08 13.03 5.48
CA ASP A 13 7.71 14.42 5.20
C ASP A 13 8.53 14.94 4.00
N GLY A 14 7.93 14.89 2.81
CA GLY A 14 8.55 15.32 1.56
C GLY A 14 8.95 14.18 0.62
N TYR A 15 10.07 14.36 -0.10
CA TYR A 15 10.46 13.46 -1.19
C TYR A 15 11.31 12.28 -0.71
N VAL A 16 10.98 11.09 -1.20
CA VAL A 16 11.82 9.89 -1.11
C VAL A 16 12.54 9.67 -2.42
N SER A 17 13.87 9.57 -2.39
CA SER A 17 14.65 9.42 -3.61
C SER A 17 14.41 8.06 -4.27
N GLY A 18 14.36 8.02 -5.61
CA GLY A 18 14.22 6.75 -6.33
C GLY A 18 15.37 5.78 -6.06
N GLN A 19 16.58 6.30 -5.78
CA GLN A 19 17.73 5.46 -5.44
C GLN A 19 17.59 4.81 -4.05
N GLU A 20 17.05 5.55 -3.08
CA GLU A 20 16.76 5.03 -1.75
C GLU A 20 15.74 3.89 -1.80
N LEU A 21 14.65 4.06 -2.57
CA LEU A 21 13.70 2.98 -2.82
C LEU A 21 14.39 1.76 -3.48
N CYS A 22 15.24 1.97 -4.48
CA CYS A 22 15.98 0.87 -5.11
C CYS A 22 16.86 0.11 -4.12
N ASN A 23 17.58 0.84 -3.26
CA ASN A 23 18.48 0.26 -2.26
C ASN A 23 17.68 -0.50 -1.18
N TYR A 24 16.57 0.06 -0.72
CA TYR A 24 15.72 -0.54 0.30
C TYR A 24 15.07 -1.85 -0.20
N PHE A 25 14.55 -1.85 -1.43
CA PHE A 25 13.88 -3.02 -2.00
C PHE A 25 14.85 -3.99 -2.71
N GLY A 26 16.10 -3.60 -2.96
CA GLY A 26 17.06 -4.40 -3.73
C GLY A 26 16.65 -4.60 -5.20
N VAL A 27 15.93 -3.63 -5.80
CA VAL A 27 15.38 -3.71 -7.16
C VAL A 27 15.87 -2.58 -8.06
N SER A 28 15.63 -2.72 -9.37
CA SER A 28 16.00 -1.69 -10.34
C SER A 28 15.09 -0.46 -10.28
N ARG A 29 15.60 0.68 -10.76
CA ARG A 29 14.80 1.93 -10.91
C ARG A 29 13.54 1.72 -11.74
N THR A 30 13.60 0.86 -12.75
CA THR A 30 12.44 0.54 -13.60
C THR A 30 11.36 -0.21 -12.81
N ALA A 31 11.74 -1.10 -11.87
CA ALA A 31 10.78 -1.80 -11.02
C ALA A 31 10.07 -0.83 -10.06
N VAL A 32 10.81 0.09 -9.44
CA VAL A 32 10.24 1.17 -8.61
C VAL A 32 9.30 2.04 -9.45
N TRP A 33 9.73 2.48 -10.63
CA TRP A 33 8.91 3.28 -11.54
C TRP A 33 7.59 2.59 -11.92
N LYS A 34 7.65 1.28 -12.25
CA LYS A 34 6.44 0.49 -12.53
C LYS A 34 5.50 0.44 -11.32
N ALA A 35 6.03 0.22 -10.12
CA ALA A 35 5.23 0.18 -8.90
C ALA A 35 4.58 1.54 -8.58
N ILE A 36 5.31 2.64 -8.74
CA ILE A 36 4.79 4.00 -8.57
C ILE A 36 3.69 4.28 -9.59
N ASN A 37 3.85 3.90 -10.86
CA ASN A 37 2.81 4.12 -11.85
C ASN A 37 1.54 3.32 -11.55
N GLN A 38 1.67 2.08 -11.08
CA GLN A 38 0.50 1.31 -10.64
C GLN A 38 -0.21 1.98 -9.46
N LEU A 39 0.52 2.58 -8.52
CA LEU A 39 -0.10 3.39 -7.46
C LEU A 39 -0.84 4.61 -8.08
N LYS A 40 -0.25 5.30 -9.05
CA LYS A 40 -0.94 6.39 -9.75
C LYS A 40 -2.23 5.93 -10.45
N GLU A 41 -2.21 4.78 -11.10
CA GLU A 41 -3.39 4.16 -11.73
C GLU A 41 -4.47 3.78 -10.71
N MET A 42 -4.08 3.46 -9.48
CA MET A 42 -5.00 3.22 -8.36
C MET A 42 -5.56 4.52 -7.75
N GLY A 43 -5.21 5.69 -8.28
CA GLY A 43 -5.72 7.00 -7.86
C GLY A 43 -4.82 7.76 -6.88
N TYR A 44 -3.63 7.25 -6.54
CA TYR A 44 -2.70 7.97 -5.67
C TYR A 44 -2.02 9.12 -6.40
N GLU A 45 -2.07 10.31 -5.83
CA GLU A 45 -1.38 11.48 -6.38
C GLU A 45 0.08 11.48 -5.91
N ILE A 46 0.97 10.97 -6.76
CA ILE A 46 2.41 10.92 -6.49
C ILE A 46 3.14 11.88 -7.42
N GLU A 47 3.74 12.92 -6.87
CA GLU A 47 4.64 13.80 -7.61
C GLU A 47 5.99 13.11 -7.83
N ALA A 48 6.58 13.29 -9.02
CA ALA A 48 7.93 12.82 -9.31
C ALA A 48 8.77 14.01 -9.79
N VAL A 49 9.78 14.41 -9.02
CA VAL A 49 10.66 15.53 -9.34
C VAL A 49 12.07 15.03 -9.59
N GLN A 50 12.64 15.45 -10.73
CA GLN A 50 14.00 15.11 -11.11
C GLN A 50 15.00 15.55 -10.02
N ASN A 51 15.93 14.67 -9.66
CA ASN A 51 16.92 14.86 -8.59
C ASN A 51 16.36 15.00 -7.16
N LYS A 52 15.04 14.94 -6.95
CA LYS A 52 14.43 14.86 -5.61
C LYS A 52 13.81 13.50 -5.31
N GLY A 53 13.10 12.90 -6.28
CA GLY A 53 12.43 11.62 -6.12
C GLY A 53 10.92 11.73 -6.15
N TYR A 54 10.24 10.96 -5.30
CA TYR A 54 8.79 10.80 -5.28
C TYR A 54 8.19 11.37 -4.00
N HIS A 55 7.05 12.04 -4.09
CA HIS A 55 6.33 12.59 -2.94
C HIS A 55 4.83 12.29 -3.07
N LEU A 56 4.20 11.83 -1.99
CA LEU A 56 2.77 11.56 -1.96
C LEU A 56 2.02 12.86 -1.63
N LEU A 57 1.26 13.38 -2.59
CA LEU A 57 0.47 14.61 -2.45
C LEU A 57 -0.91 14.33 -1.85
N SER A 58 -1.55 13.26 -2.30
CA SER A 58 -2.90 12.90 -1.88
C SER A 58 -3.14 11.40 -2.03
N VAL A 59 -4.07 10.90 -1.23
CA VAL A 59 -4.53 9.51 -1.23
C VAL A 59 -5.97 9.47 -1.73
N PRO A 60 -6.34 8.51 -2.57
CA PRO A 60 -7.69 8.43 -3.10
C PRO A 60 -8.65 7.96 -2.00
N ASP A 61 -9.92 8.37 -2.08
CA ASP A 61 -10.98 7.94 -1.15
C ASP A 61 -11.50 6.54 -1.55
N VAL A 62 -10.58 5.57 -1.64
CA VAL A 62 -10.88 4.16 -1.90
C VAL A 62 -10.09 3.28 -0.95
N ILE A 63 -10.78 2.30 -0.37
CA ILE A 63 -10.16 1.26 0.45
C ILE A 63 -9.74 0.14 -0.49
N ASN A 64 -8.48 -0.28 -0.44
CA ASN A 64 -7.97 -1.44 -1.16
C ASN A 64 -6.91 -2.15 -0.31
N ASP A 65 -6.50 -3.35 -0.71
CA ASP A 65 -5.50 -4.16 0.02
C ASP A 65 -4.19 -3.40 0.25
N VAL A 66 -3.73 -2.65 -0.74
CA VAL A 66 -2.48 -1.89 -0.67
C VAL A 66 -2.58 -0.77 0.37
N GLU A 67 -3.72 -0.09 0.43
CA GLU A 67 -4.00 0.94 1.42
C GLU A 67 -4.00 0.34 2.83
N LEU A 68 -4.77 -0.73 3.02
CA LEU A 68 -4.92 -1.42 4.30
C LEU A 68 -3.59 -1.97 4.82
N GLU A 69 -2.79 -2.59 3.94
CA GLU A 69 -1.44 -3.04 4.28
C GLU A 69 -0.52 -1.89 4.65
N SER A 70 -0.60 -0.75 3.94
CA SER A 70 0.30 0.39 4.17
C SER A 70 0.08 1.06 5.53
N ILE A 71 -1.16 1.07 6.03
CA ILE A 71 -1.52 1.74 7.29
C ILE A 71 -1.55 0.80 8.49
N ARG A 72 -1.44 -0.52 8.29
CA ARG A 72 -1.56 -1.50 9.36
C ARG A 72 -0.43 -1.36 10.37
N LYS A 73 -0.79 -1.13 11.64
CA LYS A 73 0.15 -1.02 12.78
C LYS A 73 0.07 -2.18 13.77
N THR A 74 -0.89 -3.09 13.58
CA THR A 74 -1.14 -4.18 14.51
C THR A 74 -0.21 -5.36 14.29
N LYS A 75 0.20 -6.01 15.38
CA LYS A 75 1.13 -7.14 15.38
C LYS A 75 0.49 -8.48 15.76
N TRP A 76 -0.68 -8.46 16.39
CA TRP A 76 -1.32 -9.66 16.95
C TRP A 76 -2.78 -9.87 16.50
N ALA A 77 -3.49 -8.80 16.14
CA ALA A 77 -4.87 -8.84 15.65
C ALA A 77 -4.98 -8.05 14.34
N GLY A 78 -5.87 -8.46 13.43
CA GLY A 78 -6.03 -7.81 12.13
C GLY A 78 -4.80 -7.97 11.22
N CYS A 79 -4.00 -9.02 11.43
CA CYS A 79 -2.86 -9.36 10.59
C CYS A 79 -3.29 -10.08 9.30
N GLU A 80 -4.45 -10.72 9.33
CA GLU A 80 -5.11 -11.24 8.14
C GLU A 80 -6.27 -10.29 7.81
N ILE A 81 -6.28 -9.83 6.56
CA ILE A 81 -7.27 -8.88 6.05
C ILE A 81 -7.89 -9.51 4.82
N HIS A 82 -9.20 -9.63 4.83
CA HIS A 82 -9.96 -10.03 3.66
C HIS A 82 -10.72 -8.82 3.14
N TYR A 83 -10.29 -8.31 1.99
CA TYR A 83 -10.96 -7.23 1.28
C TYR A 83 -11.92 -7.80 0.23
N PHE A 84 -13.09 -7.18 0.12
CA PHE A 84 -14.10 -7.51 -0.88
C PHE A 84 -14.69 -6.21 -1.40
N ASP A 85 -14.71 -6.00 -2.73
CA ASP A 85 -15.32 -4.82 -3.34
C ASP A 85 -16.81 -4.71 -3.01
N THR A 86 -17.49 -5.87 -2.96
CA THR A 86 -18.89 -6.01 -2.52
C THR A 86 -19.04 -7.32 -1.76
N ILE A 87 -19.77 -7.30 -0.64
CA ILE A 87 -20.10 -8.50 0.13
C ILE A 87 -21.48 -8.37 0.77
N ASP A 88 -22.17 -9.51 0.92
CA ASP A 88 -23.53 -9.54 1.49
C ASP A 88 -23.53 -9.17 2.99
N SER A 89 -22.56 -9.68 3.75
CA SER A 89 -22.39 -9.34 5.16
C SER A 89 -20.97 -9.61 5.65
N THR A 90 -20.33 -8.60 6.22
CA THR A 90 -19.01 -8.74 6.86
C THR A 90 -19.05 -9.70 8.06
N ASN A 91 -20.15 -9.70 8.82
CA ASN A 91 -20.30 -10.54 10.00
C ASN A 91 -20.51 -12.02 9.64
N THR A 92 -21.31 -12.31 8.61
CA THR A 92 -21.45 -13.68 8.10
C THR A 92 -20.11 -14.19 7.59
N LYS A 93 -19.38 -13.36 6.83
CA LYS A 93 -18.08 -13.77 6.30
C LYS A 93 -17.06 -14.05 7.39
N ALA A 94 -17.02 -13.21 8.42
CA ALA A 94 -16.15 -13.43 9.57
C ALA A 94 -16.44 -14.77 10.27
N LYS A 95 -17.71 -15.17 10.38
CA LYS A 95 -18.09 -16.48 10.96
C LYS A 95 -17.60 -17.65 10.10
N GLU A 96 -17.79 -17.59 8.78
CA GLU A 96 -17.30 -18.63 7.86
C GLU A 96 -15.78 -18.79 7.93
N LEU A 97 -15.06 -17.67 8.03
CA LEU A 97 -13.60 -17.66 8.13
C LEU A 97 -13.15 -18.30 9.46
N ALA A 98 -13.82 -17.95 10.56
CA ALA A 98 -13.56 -18.57 11.86
C ALA A 98 -13.83 -20.09 11.84
N GLU A 99 -14.91 -20.54 11.20
CA GLU A 99 -15.25 -21.97 11.05
C GLU A 99 -14.24 -22.73 10.17
N SER A 100 -13.61 -22.06 9.21
CA SER A 100 -12.56 -22.62 8.34
C SER A 100 -11.16 -22.56 8.96
N GLY A 101 -11.04 -22.12 10.22
CA GLY A 101 -9.80 -22.15 10.98
C GLY A 101 -8.91 -20.92 10.79
N HIS A 102 -9.44 -19.83 10.23
CA HIS A 102 -8.75 -18.54 10.22
C HIS A 102 -8.78 -17.92 11.63
N PRO A 103 -7.70 -17.21 12.03
CA PRO A 103 -7.51 -16.66 13.38
C PRO A 103 -8.48 -15.53 13.78
#